data_AF-A0A6V8EVE7-F1
#
_entry.id   AF-A0A6V8EVE7-F1
#
_cell.length_a   1.000
_cell.length_b   1.000
_cell.length_c   1.000
_cell.angle_alpha   90.00
_cell.angle_beta   90.00
_cell.angle_gamma   90.00
#
_symmetry.space_group_name_H-M   'P 1'
#
loop_
_entity.id
_entity.type
_entity.pdbx_description
1 polymer ?
#
loop_
_entity_poly.entity_id
_entity_poly.type
_entity_poly.pdbx_seq_one_letter_code
_entity_poly.pdbx_strand_id
1 'polypeptide(L)' 'MDRTKSDTMHSIAVEHLVGGVNSPVRAFKSVHGNPIYFEKASGAHVTDIDGNVLVDFVQSWGPLIHGHSHPKIIEAV' A
#
# COMPACT_ATOMS: atom_id res chain seq x y z
N MET A 1 -6.33 13.45 -5.80
CA MET A 1 -5.15 12.76 -5.24
C MET A 1 -4.25 12.44 -6.43
N ASP A 2 -2.99 12.87 -6.42
CA ASP A 2 -2.05 12.52 -7.49
C ASP A 2 -1.77 11.01 -7.42
N ARG A 3 -1.67 10.35 -8.57
CA ARG A 3 -1.46 8.91 -8.70
C ARG A 3 -0.45 8.54 -9.80
N THR A 4 0.24 9.54 -10.35
CA THR A 4 1.07 9.40 -11.56
C THR A 4 2.17 8.34 -11.38
N LYS A 5 2.84 8.32 -10.23
CA LYS A 5 3.89 7.33 -9.94
C LYS A 5 3.30 5.96 -9.67
N SER A 6 2.19 5.87 -8.92
CA SER A 6 1.49 4.60 -8.70
C SER A 6 1.04 3.95 -10.01
N ASP A 7 0.48 4.74 -10.94
CA ASP A 7 0.07 4.26 -12.26
C ASP A 7 1.27 3.80 -13.11
N THR A 8 2.37 4.53 -13.05
CA THR A 8 3.63 4.15 -13.72
C THR A 8 4.16 2.83 -13.16
N MET A 9 4.21 2.69 -11.83
CA MET A 9 4.69 1.46 -11.19
C MET A 9 3.77 0.27 -11.44
N HIS A 10 2.46 0.48 -11.46
CA HIS A 10 1.53 -0.60 -11.80
C HIS A 10 1.70 -1.07 -13.24
N SER A 11 1.90 -0.15 -14.18
CA SER A 11 2.16 -0.48 -15.59
C SER A 11 3.41 -1.36 -15.74
N ILE A 12 4.49 -1.04 -15.00
CA ILE A 12 5.69 -1.89 -14.96
C ILE A 12 5.38 -3.24 -14.30
N ALA A 13 4.63 -3.26 -13.20
CA ALA A 13 4.36 -4.49 -12.47
C ALA A 13 3.53 -5.50 -13.27
N VAL A 14 2.62 -5.05 -14.13
CA VAL A 14 1.81 -5.92 -15.00
C VAL A 14 2.67 -6.73 -15.98
N GLU A 15 3.83 -6.21 -16.39
CA GLU A 15 4.77 -6.93 -17.26
C GLU A 15 5.52 -8.07 -16.53
N HIS A 16 5.50 -8.08 -15.19
CA HIS A 16 6.29 -9.01 -14.38
C HIS A 16 5.46 -9.89 -13.44
N LEU A 17 4.25 -9.48 -13.10
CA LEU A 17 3.36 -10.16 -12.16
C LEU A 17 1.97 -10.34 -12.77
N VAL A 18 1.32 -11.47 -12.49
CA VAL A 18 -0.04 -11.72 -12.94
C VAL A 18 -0.99 -10.68 -12.34
N GLY A 19 -1.51 -9.77 -13.18
CA GLY A 19 -2.33 -8.64 -12.74
C GLY A 19 -1.57 -7.59 -11.93
N GLY A 20 -0.23 -7.54 -12.04
CA GLY A 20 0.62 -6.54 -11.40
C GLY A 20 0.74 -6.66 -9.88
N VAL A 21 0.32 -7.77 -9.27
CA VAL A 21 0.25 -7.92 -7.80
C VAL A 21 0.59 -9.33 -7.31
N ASN A 22 1.03 -9.42 -6.04
CA ASN A 22 1.31 -10.69 -5.35
C ASN A 22 0.10 -11.28 -4.59
N SER A 23 -1.03 -10.59 -4.56
CA SER A 23 -2.27 -11.10 -3.96
C SER A 23 -3.48 -10.47 -4.67
N PRO A 24 -4.49 -11.24 -5.11
CA PRO A 24 -5.53 -10.75 -6.04
C PRO A 24 -6.29 -9.51 -5.56
N VAL A 25 -6.56 -9.41 -4.25
CA VAL A 25 -7.30 -8.27 -3.67
C VAL A 25 -6.58 -6.94 -3.89
N ARG A 26 -5.24 -6.98 -4.02
CA ARG A 26 -4.42 -5.79 -4.25
C ARG A 26 -4.55 -5.25 -5.67
N ALA A 27 -5.17 -5.97 -6.61
CA ALA A 27 -5.33 -5.51 -8.00
C ALA A 27 -6.49 -4.52 -8.19
N PHE A 28 -7.25 -4.19 -7.13
CA PHE A 28 -8.35 -3.22 -7.16
C PHE A 28 -9.49 -3.52 -8.16
N LYS A 29 -9.55 -4.73 -8.72
CA LYS A 29 -10.52 -5.12 -9.76
C LYS A 29 -11.98 -4.85 -9.39
N SER A 30 -12.35 -5.02 -8.11
CA SER A 30 -13.73 -4.81 -7.63
C SER A 30 -14.09 -3.34 -7.36
N VAL A 31 -13.11 -2.45 -7.28
CA VAL A 31 -13.31 -1.02 -6.96
C VAL A 31 -12.87 -0.09 -8.10
N HIS A 32 -12.38 -0.67 -9.19
CA HIS A 32 -11.86 -0.01 -10.39
C HIS A 32 -10.59 0.82 -10.18
N GLY A 33 -9.86 1.04 -11.26
CA GLY A 33 -8.58 1.77 -11.27
C GLY A 33 -7.38 0.92 -10.88
N ASN A 34 -6.20 1.51 -11.01
CA ASN A 34 -4.94 0.88 -10.60
C ASN A 34 -4.83 0.86 -9.06
N PRO A 35 -3.95 0.04 -8.47
CA PRO A 35 -3.63 0.07 -7.05
C PRO A 35 -2.72 1.25 -6.65
N ILE A 36 -2.75 1.58 -5.36
CA ILE A 36 -1.89 2.59 -4.73
C ILE A 36 -0.63 1.89 -4.20
N TYR A 37 0.54 2.46 -4.48
CA TYR A 37 1.81 1.92 -3.99
C TYR A 37 2.28 2.72 -2.77
N PHE A 38 2.50 2.03 -1.65
CA PHE A 38 2.88 2.66 -0.37
C PHE A 38 4.40 2.70 -0.18
N GLU A 39 4.93 3.85 0.24
CA GLU A 39 6.37 4.05 0.51
C GLU A 39 6.70 3.87 1.99
N LYS A 40 5.86 4.39 2.88
CA LYS A 40 6.08 4.39 4.33
C LYS A 40 4.77 4.42 5.10
N ALA A 41 4.81 3.99 6.35
CA ALA A 41 3.66 4.00 7.23
C ALA A 41 4.06 4.15 8.70
N SER A 42 3.24 4.84 9.48
CA SER A 42 3.45 5.07 10.92
C SER A 42 2.13 5.31 11.64
N GLY A 43 1.91 4.62 12.75
CA GLY A 43 0.67 4.68 13.51
C GLY A 43 -0.53 4.29 12.64
N ALA A 44 -1.55 5.15 12.59
CA ALA A 44 -2.75 4.93 11.80
C ALA A 44 -2.64 5.41 10.33
N HIS A 45 -1.47 5.87 9.88
CA HIS A 45 -1.32 6.50 8.56
C HIS A 45 -0.35 5.76 7.65
N VAL A 46 -0.66 5.81 6.35
CA VAL A 46 0.21 5.37 5.26
C VAL A 46 0.51 6.56 4.35
N THR A 47 1.70 6.59 3.77
CA THR A 47 2.10 7.54 2.73
C THR A 47 2.39 6.77 1.45
N ASP A 48 1.71 7.12 0.36
CA ASP A 48 1.98 6.55 -0.96
C ASP A 48 3.19 7.20 -1.64
N ILE A 49 3.66 6.57 -2.72
CA ILE A 49 4.83 7.05 -3.48
C ILE A 49 4.59 8.39 -4.19
N ASP A 50 3.33 8.79 -4.34
CA ASP A 50 2.88 10.07 -4.86
C ASP A 50 2.86 11.17 -3.78
N GLY A 51 3.10 10.82 -2.52
CA GLY A 51 3.18 11.74 -1.38
C GLY A 51 1.85 11.98 -0.68
N ASN A 52 0.80 11.23 -1.02
CA ASN A 52 -0.49 11.36 -0.36
C ASN A 52 -0.48 10.61 0.98
N VAL A 53 -1.04 11.23 2.01
CA VAL A 53 -1.18 10.64 3.35
C VAL A 53 -2.63 10.23 3.56
N LEU A 54 -2.84 8.97 3.93
CA LEU A 54 -4.17 8.40 4.17
C LEU A 54 -4.26 7.82 5.58
N VAL A 55 -5.45 7.89 6.18
CA VAL A 55 -5.80 7.07 7.35
C VAL A 55 -6.03 5.63 6.85
N ASP A 56 -5.30 4.68 7.42
CA ASP A 56 -5.34 3.28 6.96
C ASP A 56 -6.34 2.47 7.77
N PHE A 57 -7.45 2.08 7.14
CA PHE A 57 -8.42 1.13 7.70
C PHE A 57 -8.18 -0.31 7.22
N VAL A 58 -7.27 -0.54 6.27
CA VAL A 58 -6.90 -1.87 5.79
C VAL A 58 -5.97 -2.56 6.80
N GLN A 59 -5.04 -1.81 7.42
CA GLN A 59 -4.18 -2.28 8.52
C GLN A 59 -3.47 -3.62 8.18
N SER A 60 -2.97 -3.71 6.95
CA SER A 60 -2.36 -4.93 6.39
C SER A 60 -3.22 -6.19 6.53
N TRP A 61 -4.54 -6.04 6.48
CA TRP A 61 -5.53 -7.11 6.65
C TRP A 61 -5.56 -7.71 8.07
N GLY A 62 -5.13 -6.95 9.09
CA GLY A 62 -5.28 -7.32 10.51
C GLY A 62 -4.03 -7.27 11.41
N PRO A 63 -2.79 -7.55 10.96
CA PRO A 63 -1.61 -7.67 11.84
C PRO A 63 -1.28 -6.40 12.64
N LEU A 64 -1.74 -5.24 12.18
CA LEU A 64 -1.29 -3.94 12.66
C LEU A 64 -2.20 -3.36 13.75
N ILE A 65 -2.63 -4.16 14.71
CA ILE A 65 -3.52 -3.69 15.80
C ILE A 65 -2.90 -2.55 16.65
N HIS A 66 -1.57 -2.47 16.69
CA HIS A 66 -0.83 -1.40 17.35
C HIS A 66 -0.41 -0.26 16.40
N GLY A 67 -0.92 -0.25 15.17
CA GLY A 67 -0.52 0.64 14.10
C GLY A 67 0.78 0.21 13.40
N HIS A 68 1.07 0.87 12.29
CA HIS A 68 2.29 0.69 11.52
C HIS A 68 3.52 1.15 12.30
N SER A 69 4.63 0.43 12.15
CA SER A 69 5.96 0.82 12.66
C SER A 69 5.98 1.17 14.16
N HIS A 70 5.20 0.44 14.97
CA HIS A 70 5.13 0.69 16.41
C HIS A 70 6.53 0.59 17.05
N PRO A 71 7.00 1.62 17.79
CA PRO A 71 8.41 1.71 18.22
C PRO A 71 8.92 0.46 18.96
N LYS A 72 8.14 -0.06 19.92
CA LYS A 72 8.53 -1.26 20.69
C LYS A 72 8.57 -2.54 19.87
N ILE A 73 7.82 -2.62 18.77
CA ILE A 73 7.82 -3.80 17.89
C ILE A 73 9.03 -3.72 16.97
N ILE A 74 9.30 -2.54 16.40
CA ILE A 74 10.47 -2.30 15.56
C ILE A 74 11.77 -2.51 16.35
N GLU A 75 11.85 -2.05 17.59
CA GLU A 75 13.03 -2.27 18.45
C GLU A 75 13.33 -3.76 18.69
N ALA A 76 12.32 -4.63 18.62
CA ALA A 76 12.44 -6.05 18.92
C ALA A 76 12.78 -6.95 17.71
N VAL A 77 12.78 -6.42 16.48
CA VAL A 77 13.02 -7.16 15.22
C VAL A 77 14.40 -6.82 14.66
#